data_AF-A0A534I1B6-F1
#
_entry.id   AF-A0A534I1B6-F1
#
_cell.length_a   1.000
_cell.length_b   1.000
_cell.length_c   1.000
_cell.angle_alpha   90.00
_cell.angle_beta   90.00
_cell.angle_gamma   90.00
#
_symmetry.space_group_name_H-M   'P 1'
#
loop_
_entity.id
_entity.type
_entity.pdbx_description
1 polymer ?
#
loop_
_entity_poly.entity_id
_entity_poly.type
_entity_poly.pdbx_seq_one_letter_code
_entity_poly.pdbx_strand_id
1 'polypeptide(L)'
;MGNGREAWNGRRTVRNESRSSGKSATSWADMCRMLGIVSRKPASVDTLMAFRTLADTGRNFRDFGCPQPNPKTGHPDGWGIACQSAEGEFYARGALKATDDPRYEEAVRKLVRVCSPPLILLAHLRYASKKDTIQEQYAHPFRKEVDGRVAFFAHNGEIEGFGLRDGKIDTQFLFDRFLESLGTAVRPLPEFKQAVAKAKAGIEAEFPRKARKSSRPCPAGGACSETGSSSSFRLEDSRWS
;
A
#
# COMPACT_ATOMS: atom_id res chain seq x y z
N MET A 1 74.85 2.58 -22.56
CA MET A 1 75.09 4.03 -22.46
C MET A 1 73.86 4.72 -23.06
N GLY A 2 73.08 5.56 -22.40
CA GLY A 2 73.10 6.09 -21.05
C GLY A 2 71.69 6.58 -20.69
N ASN A 3 71.46 6.71 -19.39
CA ASN A 3 70.27 7.21 -18.72
C ASN A 3 69.89 8.64 -19.14
N GLY A 4 68.61 8.96 -19.02
CA GLY A 4 68.10 10.32 -18.87
C GLY A 4 66.68 10.30 -18.31
N ARG A 5 66.56 10.35 -16.98
CA ARG A 5 65.31 10.56 -16.25
C ARG A 5 64.92 12.03 -16.34
N GLU A 6 63.64 12.34 -16.49
CA GLU A 6 63.04 13.49 -15.80
C GLU A 6 61.54 13.25 -15.57
N ALA A 7 61.12 13.56 -14.35
CA ALA A 7 59.78 13.38 -13.83
C ALA A 7 59.24 14.76 -13.44
N TRP A 8 57.98 15.08 -13.75
CA TRP A 8 57.06 15.62 -12.73
C TRP A 8 55.60 15.81 -13.21
N ASN A 9 54.70 15.34 -12.34
CA ASN A 9 53.42 15.90 -11.90
C ASN A 9 52.33 16.36 -12.90
N GLY A 10 51.13 15.79 -12.72
CA GLY A 10 49.91 16.60 -12.83
C GLY A 10 48.62 15.86 -13.15
N ARG A 11 47.85 15.53 -12.09
CA ARG A 11 46.39 15.36 -12.05
C ARG A 11 45.77 14.13 -12.73
N ARG A 12 45.40 13.18 -11.84
CA ARG A 12 44.23 12.31 -11.97
C ARG A 12 43.01 13.11 -12.44
N THR A 13 42.46 12.73 -13.58
CA THR A 13 41.05 12.97 -13.89
C THR A 13 40.34 11.62 -13.79
N VAL A 14 39.83 11.34 -12.59
CA VAL A 14 38.83 10.30 -12.36
C VAL A 14 37.60 10.75 -13.16
N ARG A 15 37.27 10.04 -14.23
CA ARG A 15 36.00 10.22 -14.93
C ARG A 15 34.89 9.85 -13.97
N ASN A 16 34.18 10.88 -13.55
CA ASN A 16 33.06 10.88 -12.63
C ASN A 16 31.93 10.04 -13.26
N GLU A 17 31.74 8.83 -12.76
CA GLU A 17 30.52 8.06 -12.98
C GLU A 17 29.34 8.93 -12.56
N SER A 18 28.50 9.27 -13.53
CA SER A 18 27.25 9.98 -13.32
C SER A 18 26.34 9.14 -12.44
N ARG A 19 26.43 9.36 -11.12
CA ARG A 19 25.45 8.91 -10.14
C ARG A 19 24.09 9.45 -10.54
N SER A 20 23.25 8.58 -11.11
CA SER A 20 21.82 8.83 -11.26
C SER A 20 21.22 8.97 -9.86
N SER A 21 21.15 10.19 -9.34
CA SER A 21 20.43 10.50 -8.11
C SER A 21 18.92 10.44 -8.38
N GLY A 22 18.40 9.22 -8.54
CA GLY A 22 16.97 8.95 -8.49
C GLY A 22 16.46 9.23 -7.09
N LYS A 23 16.06 10.47 -6.81
CA LYS A 23 15.28 10.82 -5.62
C LYS A 23 13.89 10.21 -5.76
N SER A 24 13.77 8.90 -5.52
CA SER A 24 12.48 8.23 -5.29
C SER A 24 12.05 8.53 -3.86
N ALA A 25 11.76 9.79 -3.57
CA ALA A 25 11.04 10.16 -2.36
C ALA A 25 9.56 9.91 -2.63
N THR A 26 9.16 8.64 -2.61
CA THR A 26 7.75 8.36 -2.70
C THR A 26 7.09 8.90 -1.42
N SER A 27 6.17 9.82 -1.63
CA SER A 27 5.48 10.57 -0.60
C SER A 27 4.22 9.79 -0.22
N TRP A 28 3.69 10.00 0.99
CA TRP A 28 2.38 9.51 1.47
C TRP A 28 1.18 9.98 0.61
N ALA A 29 1.45 10.55 -0.57
CA ALA A 29 0.57 11.28 -1.47
C ALA A 29 0.09 10.46 -2.69
N ASP A 30 0.69 9.28 -2.91
CA ASP A 30 0.41 8.33 -3.98
C ASP A 30 -0.34 7.10 -3.44
N MET A 31 -1.33 7.35 -2.57
CA MET A 31 -2.02 6.29 -1.83
C MET A 31 -3.16 5.69 -2.65
N CYS A 32 -3.27 4.38 -2.60
CA CYS A 32 -4.34 3.58 -3.17
C CYS A 32 -5.72 3.92 -2.56
N ARG A 33 -6.79 3.32 -3.11
CA ARG A 33 -8.13 3.33 -2.50
C ARG A 33 -8.45 1.94 -2.00
N MET A 34 -8.99 1.87 -0.79
CA MET A 34 -9.40 0.62 -0.16
C MET A 34 -10.84 0.72 0.31
N LEU A 35 -11.57 -0.38 0.19
CA LEU A 35 -12.92 -0.53 0.69
C LEU A 35 -12.99 -1.84 1.48
N GLY A 36 -13.35 -1.74 2.76
CA GLY A 36 -13.67 -2.89 3.60
C GLY A 36 -15.17 -2.95 3.88
N ILE A 37 -15.79 -4.11 3.74
CA ILE A 37 -17.20 -4.34 4.08
C ILE A 37 -17.29 -5.54 5.01
N VAL A 38 -17.89 -5.36 6.18
CA VAL A 38 -18.32 -6.45 7.06
C VAL A 38 -19.83 -6.37 7.15
N SER A 39 -20.53 -7.41 6.72
CA SER A 39 -21.97 -7.32 6.51
C SER A 39 -22.69 -8.65 6.75
N ARG A 40 -23.91 -8.56 7.28
CA ARG A 40 -24.91 -9.65 7.31
C ARG A 40 -25.87 -9.62 6.13
N LYS A 41 -25.67 -8.71 5.18
CA LYS A 41 -26.39 -8.56 3.92
C LYS A 41 -25.44 -8.72 2.73
N PRO A 42 -25.92 -9.12 1.53
CA PRO A 42 -25.06 -9.22 0.35
C PRO A 42 -24.35 -7.90 0.06
N ALA A 43 -23.17 -7.96 -0.55
CA ALA A 43 -22.45 -6.76 -0.98
C ALA A 43 -23.25 -6.04 -2.07
N SER A 44 -23.38 -4.72 -1.96
CA SER A 44 -24.09 -3.91 -2.94
C SER A 44 -23.27 -3.78 -4.24
N VAL A 45 -23.87 -4.17 -5.37
CA VAL A 45 -23.30 -3.94 -6.71
C VAL A 45 -23.02 -2.45 -6.91
N ASP A 46 -23.97 -1.58 -6.55
CA ASP A 46 -23.83 -0.13 -6.72
C ASP A 46 -22.66 0.41 -5.90
N THR A 47 -22.43 -0.10 -4.69
CA THR A 47 -21.27 0.31 -3.88
C THR A 47 -19.95 -0.10 -4.53
N LEU A 48 -19.86 -1.33 -5.07
CA LEU A 48 -18.65 -1.81 -5.74
C LEU A 48 -18.42 -1.07 -7.08
N MET A 49 -19.48 -0.77 -7.83
CA MET A 49 -19.40 -0.01 -9.06
C MET A 49 -19.09 1.47 -8.80
N ALA A 50 -19.63 2.06 -7.73
CA ALA A 50 -19.24 3.40 -7.29
C ALA A 50 -17.76 3.44 -6.89
N PHE A 51 -17.29 2.42 -6.14
CA PHE A 51 -15.88 2.30 -5.80
C PHE A 51 -14.99 2.23 -7.04
N ARG A 52 -15.38 1.47 -8.08
CA ARG A 52 -14.69 1.41 -9.38
C ARG A 52 -14.40 2.79 -9.97
N THR A 53 -15.34 3.74 -9.88
CA THR A 53 -15.19 5.10 -10.44
C THR A 53 -14.05 5.90 -9.81
N LEU A 54 -13.63 5.53 -8.60
CA LEU A 54 -12.46 6.12 -7.95
C LEU A 54 -11.16 5.77 -8.68
N ALA A 55 -11.16 4.78 -9.58
CA ALA A 55 -9.99 4.49 -10.41
C ALA A 55 -9.67 5.66 -11.37
N ASP A 56 -10.67 6.46 -11.75
CA ASP A 56 -10.51 7.66 -12.57
C ASP A 56 -10.47 8.94 -11.73
N THR A 57 -11.38 9.03 -10.76
CA THR A 57 -11.69 10.28 -10.04
C THR A 57 -11.13 10.34 -8.62
N GLY A 58 -10.58 9.22 -8.15
CA GLY A 58 -10.01 9.12 -6.81
C GLY A 58 -8.93 10.17 -6.65
N ARG A 59 -9.23 11.17 -5.82
CA ARG A 59 -8.33 12.29 -5.60
C ARG A 59 -6.97 11.79 -5.13
N ASN A 60 -5.90 12.37 -5.61
CA ASN A 60 -4.56 12.20 -5.02
C ASN A 60 -4.06 13.57 -4.57
N PHE A 61 -2.89 13.70 -3.93
CA PHE A 61 -2.51 15.03 -3.40
C PHE A 61 -2.34 16.11 -4.49
N ARG A 62 -2.39 15.78 -5.79
CA ARG A 62 -2.44 16.81 -6.85
C ARG A 62 -3.65 17.72 -6.76
N ASP A 63 -4.74 17.20 -6.21
CA ASP A 63 -5.94 17.98 -5.89
C ASP A 63 -5.74 18.91 -4.66
N PHE A 64 -4.58 18.83 -4.00
CA PHE A 64 -4.18 19.62 -2.83
C PHE A 64 -2.89 20.44 -3.04
N GLY A 65 -2.35 20.52 -4.27
CA GLY A 65 -1.38 21.55 -4.66
C GLY A 65 0.13 21.24 -4.54
N CYS A 66 0.57 19.97 -4.49
CA CYS A 66 2.01 19.66 -4.65
C CYS A 66 2.36 19.33 -6.11
N PRO A 67 3.39 19.98 -6.71
CA PRO A 67 3.85 19.67 -8.06
C PRO A 67 4.50 18.28 -8.15
N GLN A 68 4.16 17.52 -9.19
CA GLN A 68 4.82 16.27 -9.58
C GLN A 68 5.10 16.28 -11.09
N PRO A 69 6.28 15.84 -11.55
CA PRO A 69 6.53 15.64 -12.97
C PRO A 69 5.71 14.44 -13.48
N ASN A 70 4.78 14.70 -14.42
CA ASN A 70 3.87 13.73 -15.08
C ASN A 70 2.77 13.11 -14.19
N PRO A 71 1.67 13.85 -13.95
CA PRO A 71 0.60 13.42 -13.09
C PRO A 71 -0.36 12.36 -13.70
N LYS A 72 -0.34 11.09 -13.22
CA LYS A 72 -1.38 10.03 -13.42
C LYS A 72 -2.71 10.26 -12.66
N THR A 73 -3.81 10.63 -13.30
CA THR A 73 -5.11 10.82 -12.62
C THR A 73 -5.64 9.52 -12.00
N GLY A 74 -6.34 9.60 -10.86
CA GLY A 74 -6.96 8.44 -10.21
C GLY A 74 -5.97 7.38 -9.69
N HIS A 75 -6.38 6.11 -9.82
CA HIS A 75 -5.64 4.91 -9.38
C HIS A 75 -5.63 3.85 -10.50
N PRO A 76 -4.77 4.01 -11.51
CA PRO A 76 -4.85 3.25 -12.76
C PRO A 76 -4.06 1.94 -12.77
N ASP A 77 -3.31 1.62 -11.72
CA ASP A 77 -2.23 0.63 -11.74
C ASP A 77 -2.65 -0.76 -11.20
N GLY A 78 -3.94 -1.08 -11.35
CA GLY A 78 -4.54 -2.37 -11.00
C GLY A 78 -5.69 -2.29 -10.00
N TRP A 79 -6.34 -3.42 -9.79
CA TRP A 79 -7.46 -3.58 -8.87
C TRP A 79 -7.50 -4.98 -8.27
N GLY A 80 -8.25 -5.14 -7.19
CA GLY A 80 -8.58 -6.46 -6.67
C GLY A 80 -9.76 -6.43 -5.71
N ILE A 81 -10.44 -7.57 -5.62
CA ILE A 81 -11.58 -7.82 -4.75
C ILE A 81 -11.38 -9.20 -4.12
N ALA A 82 -11.42 -9.25 -2.80
CA ALA A 82 -11.41 -10.47 -2.01
C ALA A 82 -12.62 -10.49 -1.09
N CYS A 83 -13.26 -11.64 -0.91
CA CYS A 83 -14.39 -11.79 -0.02
C CYS A 83 -14.32 -13.16 0.66
N GLN A 84 -14.42 -13.18 1.98
CA GLN A 84 -14.73 -14.38 2.75
C GLN A 84 -16.21 -14.31 3.11
N SER A 85 -16.97 -15.34 2.76
CA SER A 85 -18.40 -15.44 2.98
C SER A 85 -18.74 -16.75 3.69
N ALA A 86 -20.02 -16.96 4.03
CA ALA A 86 -20.47 -18.20 4.68
C ALA A 86 -20.30 -19.44 3.77
N GLU A 87 -20.37 -19.26 2.46
CA GLU A 87 -20.30 -20.33 1.45
C GLU A 87 -18.90 -20.57 0.90
N GLY A 88 -17.93 -19.71 1.22
CA GLY A 88 -16.56 -19.84 0.77
C GLY A 88 -15.89 -18.51 0.51
N GLU A 89 -14.88 -18.53 -0.36
CA GLU A 89 -14.13 -17.35 -0.74
C GLU A 89 -14.37 -16.93 -2.20
N PHE A 90 -14.23 -15.63 -2.45
CA PHE A 90 -14.11 -15.06 -3.78
C PHE A 90 -12.84 -14.22 -3.84
N TYR A 91 -12.10 -14.34 -4.94
CA TYR A 91 -10.86 -13.59 -5.14
C TYR A 91 -10.62 -13.32 -6.62
N ALA A 92 -10.47 -12.05 -6.97
CA ALA A 92 -10.18 -11.60 -8.32
C ALA A 92 -9.30 -10.34 -8.31
N ARG A 93 -8.39 -10.22 -9.28
CA ARG A 93 -7.48 -9.09 -9.43
C ARG A 93 -7.24 -8.77 -10.89
N GLY A 94 -6.73 -7.57 -11.16
CA GLY A 94 -6.25 -7.18 -12.48
C GLY A 94 -5.15 -6.13 -12.43
N ALA A 95 -4.33 -6.09 -13.49
CA ALA A 95 -3.25 -5.12 -13.65
C ALA A 95 -3.69 -3.81 -14.32
N LEU A 96 -4.82 -3.84 -15.03
CA LEU A 96 -5.37 -2.69 -15.73
C LEU A 96 -6.14 -1.79 -14.76
N LYS A 97 -6.40 -0.54 -15.18
CA LYS A 97 -7.30 0.36 -14.45
C LYS A 97 -8.69 -0.29 -14.37
N ALA A 98 -9.32 -0.23 -13.19
CA ALA A 98 -10.60 -0.90 -12.94
C ALA A 98 -11.73 -0.47 -13.89
N THR A 99 -11.71 0.77 -14.39
CA THR A 99 -12.68 1.25 -15.38
C THR A 99 -12.42 0.79 -16.80
N ASP A 100 -11.19 0.39 -17.12
CA ASP A 100 -10.83 -0.12 -18.45
C ASP A 100 -10.80 -1.66 -18.49
N ASP A 101 -10.78 -2.34 -17.33
CA ASP A 101 -10.76 -3.81 -17.24
C ASP A 101 -12.19 -4.40 -17.17
N PRO A 102 -12.69 -5.08 -18.22
CA PRO A 102 -14.02 -5.69 -18.20
C PRO A 102 -14.15 -6.77 -17.11
N ARG A 103 -13.03 -7.37 -16.68
CA ARG A 103 -13.02 -8.39 -15.62
C ARG A 103 -13.44 -7.83 -14.27
N TYR A 104 -13.34 -6.51 -14.05
CA TYR A 104 -13.82 -5.89 -12.82
C TYR A 104 -15.33 -6.09 -12.67
N GLU A 105 -16.09 -5.78 -13.72
CA GLU A 105 -17.54 -5.89 -13.69
C GLU A 105 -18.00 -7.36 -13.66
N GLU A 106 -17.31 -8.23 -14.39
CA GLU A 106 -17.52 -9.67 -14.28
C GLU A 106 -17.28 -10.19 -12.85
N ALA A 107 -16.20 -9.73 -12.21
CA ALA A 107 -15.87 -10.08 -10.84
C ALA A 107 -16.96 -9.63 -9.86
N VAL A 108 -17.48 -8.41 -9.99
CA VAL A 108 -18.60 -7.91 -9.15
C VAL A 108 -19.85 -8.77 -9.34
N ARG A 109 -20.23 -9.06 -10.59
CA ARG A 109 -21.41 -9.90 -10.89
C ARG A 109 -21.26 -11.32 -10.36
N LYS A 110 -20.06 -11.89 -10.43
CA LYS A 110 -19.78 -13.23 -9.90
C LYS A 110 -19.81 -13.22 -8.37
N LEU A 111 -19.17 -12.23 -7.73
CA LEU A 111 -19.14 -12.08 -6.28
C LEU A 111 -20.53 -12.08 -5.67
N VAL A 112 -21.45 -11.25 -6.18
CA VAL A 112 -22.80 -11.15 -5.60
C VAL A 112 -23.67 -12.41 -5.81
N ARG A 113 -23.26 -13.30 -6.72
CA ARG A 113 -23.92 -14.60 -6.94
C ARG A 113 -23.36 -15.71 -6.05
N VAL A 114 -22.05 -15.67 -5.73
CA VAL A 114 -21.36 -16.77 -5.04
C VAL A 114 -21.04 -16.48 -3.58
N CYS A 115 -21.13 -15.23 -3.14
CA CYS A 115 -20.86 -14.85 -1.76
C CYS A 115 -22.16 -14.56 -1.01
N SER A 116 -22.60 -15.49 -0.17
CA SER A 116 -23.68 -15.21 0.79
C SER A 116 -23.18 -14.63 2.12
N PRO A 117 -24.02 -13.83 2.81
CA PRO A 117 -23.69 -13.32 4.14
C PRO A 117 -23.71 -14.41 5.23
N PRO A 118 -23.07 -14.18 6.40
CA PRO A 118 -22.20 -13.04 6.70
C PRO A 118 -20.94 -13.03 5.84
N LEU A 119 -20.48 -11.84 5.48
CA LEU A 119 -19.31 -11.65 4.63
C LEU A 119 -18.36 -10.59 5.15
N ILE A 120 -17.08 -10.78 4.81
CA ILE A 120 -15.98 -9.85 4.98
C ILE A 120 -15.35 -9.66 3.60
N LEU A 121 -15.45 -8.45 3.05
CA LEU A 121 -14.95 -8.10 1.72
C LEU A 121 -13.89 -7.00 1.84
N LEU A 122 -12.82 -7.15 1.05
CA LEU A 122 -11.77 -6.17 0.88
C LEU A 122 -11.56 -5.92 -0.61
N ALA A 123 -11.75 -4.67 -1.04
CA ALA A 123 -11.50 -4.22 -2.40
C ALA A 123 -10.44 -3.13 -2.43
N HIS A 124 -9.69 -3.07 -3.51
CA HIS A 124 -8.54 -2.19 -3.65
C HIS A 124 -8.39 -1.66 -5.08
N LEU A 125 -8.05 -0.38 -5.20
CA LEU A 125 -7.63 0.26 -6.46
C LEU A 125 -6.21 0.78 -6.28
N ARG A 126 -5.31 0.33 -7.15
CA ARG A 126 -3.88 0.46 -6.94
C ARG A 126 -3.31 1.67 -7.65
N TYR A 127 -2.40 2.33 -6.95
CA TYR A 127 -1.47 3.30 -7.50
C TYR A 127 -0.07 2.78 -7.20
N ALA A 128 0.68 2.40 -8.24
CA ALA A 128 1.98 1.78 -8.08
C ALA A 128 3.05 2.87 -8.00
N SER A 129 3.88 2.82 -6.96
CA SER A 129 5.02 3.73 -6.81
C SER A 129 6.09 3.52 -7.89
N LYS A 130 6.15 2.31 -8.48
CA LYS A 130 7.10 1.95 -9.53
C LYS A 130 6.42 1.25 -10.70
N LYS A 131 6.79 1.63 -11.92
CA LYS A 131 6.18 1.15 -13.18
C LYS A 131 6.37 -0.35 -13.40
N ASP A 132 7.53 -0.89 -13.04
CA ASP A 132 7.87 -2.31 -13.15
C ASP A 132 7.01 -3.20 -12.25
N THR A 133 6.34 -2.62 -11.25
CA THR A 133 5.41 -3.34 -10.37
C THR A 133 3.96 -3.28 -10.84
N ILE A 134 3.64 -2.71 -12.01
CA ILE A 134 2.26 -2.68 -12.57
C ILE A 134 1.97 -4.05 -13.19
N GLN A 135 1.68 -5.04 -12.35
CA GLN A 135 1.39 -6.42 -12.74
C GLN A 135 0.35 -6.99 -11.78
N GLU A 136 -0.47 -7.93 -12.26
CA GLU A 136 -1.59 -8.50 -11.49
C GLU A 136 -1.12 -9.18 -10.21
N GLN A 137 0.06 -9.83 -10.25
CA GLN A 137 0.64 -10.47 -9.08
C GLN A 137 0.93 -9.50 -7.93
N TYR A 138 1.13 -8.21 -8.21
CA TYR A 138 1.38 -7.15 -7.23
C TYR A 138 0.13 -6.32 -6.90
N ALA A 139 -1.01 -6.61 -7.53
CA ALA A 139 -2.27 -5.96 -7.19
C ALA A 139 -2.79 -6.48 -5.84
N HIS A 140 -3.28 -5.59 -5.00
CA HIS A 140 -3.93 -5.94 -3.74
C HIS A 140 -5.40 -6.31 -3.97
N PRO A 141 -6.06 -7.01 -3.01
CA PRO A 141 -5.49 -7.63 -1.80
C PRO A 141 -4.60 -8.84 -2.10
N PHE A 142 -3.76 -9.25 -1.15
CA PHE A 142 -3.05 -10.52 -1.21
C PHE A 142 -3.79 -11.60 -0.43
N ARG A 143 -3.85 -12.81 -0.99
CA ARG A 143 -4.44 -14.00 -0.36
C ARG A 143 -3.34 -14.92 0.15
N LYS A 144 -3.50 -15.43 1.36
CA LYS A 144 -2.74 -16.58 1.88
C LYS A 144 -3.64 -17.51 2.66
N GLU A 145 -3.31 -18.79 2.63
CA GLU A 145 -3.95 -19.82 3.44
C GLU A 145 -2.95 -20.29 4.51
N VAL A 146 -3.39 -20.32 5.76
CA VAL A 146 -2.59 -20.72 6.92
C VAL A 146 -3.45 -21.64 7.78
N ASP A 147 -3.05 -22.89 7.93
CA ASP A 147 -3.78 -23.94 8.66
C ASP A 147 -5.28 -24.01 8.31
N GLY A 148 -5.57 -24.05 7.00
CA GLY A 148 -6.94 -24.12 6.46
C GLY A 148 -7.75 -22.83 6.61
N ARG A 149 -7.12 -21.71 7.01
CA ARG A 149 -7.77 -20.40 7.10
C ARG A 149 -7.24 -19.45 6.05
N VAL A 150 -8.15 -18.81 5.36
CA VAL A 150 -7.82 -17.77 4.39
C VAL A 150 -7.67 -16.43 5.09
N ALA A 151 -6.56 -15.74 4.80
CA ALA A 151 -6.32 -14.36 5.17
C ALA A 151 -6.17 -13.51 3.91
N PHE A 152 -6.79 -12.33 3.94
CA PHE A 152 -6.62 -11.30 2.94
C PHE A 152 -5.94 -10.08 3.55
N PHE A 153 -4.97 -9.51 2.83
CA PHE A 153 -4.22 -8.35 3.30
C PHE A 153 -4.09 -7.30 2.22
N ALA A 154 -4.39 -6.04 2.58
CA ALA A 154 -4.09 -4.89 1.76
C ALA A 154 -3.39 -3.83 2.61
N HIS A 155 -2.47 -3.11 1.98
CA HIS A 155 -1.68 -2.06 2.61
C HIS A 155 -1.78 -0.83 1.72
N ASN A 156 -2.07 0.31 2.34
CA ASN A 156 -2.09 1.59 1.64
C ASN A 156 -0.90 2.44 2.07
N GLY A 157 0.06 2.59 1.17
CA GLY A 157 1.32 3.26 1.40
C GLY A 157 2.47 2.39 0.92
N GLU A 158 3.68 2.77 1.29
CA GLU A 158 4.86 1.98 0.98
C GLU A 158 5.92 2.05 2.07
N ILE A 159 6.86 1.11 2.00
CA ILE A 159 8.12 1.19 2.72
C ILE A 159 9.15 1.86 1.80
N GLU A 160 9.57 3.08 2.16
CA GLU A 160 10.54 3.86 1.38
C GLU A 160 11.83 3.06 1.16
N GLY A 161 12.26 2.97 -0.11
CA GLY A 161 13.49 2.25 -0.47
C GLY A 161 13.40 0.73 -0.40
N PHE A 162 12.24 0.14 -0.13
CA PHE A 162 12.09 -1.33 -0.07
C PHE A 162 12.34 -1.98 -1.43
N GLY A 163 11.66 -1.48 -2.47
CA GLY A 163 11.77 -1.98 -3.85
C GLY A 163 11.15 -3.35 -4.06
N LEU A 164 11.76 -4.15 -4.93
CA LEU A 164 11.39 -5.55 -5.12
C LEU A 164 12.46 -6.41 -4.46
N ARG A 165 12.08 -7.30 -3.54
CA ARG A 165 12.99 -8.22 -2.85
C ARG A 165 12.47 -9.62 -3.03
N ASP A 166 13.28 -10.52 -3.59
CA ASP A 166 12.89 -11.90 -3.87
C ASP A 166 11.54 -12.02 -4.61
N GLY A 167 11.32 -11.12 -5.58
CA GLY A 167 10.07 -11.07 -6.34
C GLY A 167 8.85 -10.57 -5.57
N LYS A 168 9.03 -9.99 -4.37
CA LYS A 168 7.95 -9.46 -3.52
C LYS A 168 8.04 -7.95 -3.38
N ILE A 169 6.88 -7.30 -3.43
CA ILE A 169 6.75 -5.89 -2.98
C ILE A 169 6.63 -5.83 -1.46
N ASP A 170 6.81 -4.62 -0.92
CA ASP A 170 6.72 -4.33 0.51
C ASP A 170 5.47 -4.89 1.19
N THR A 171 4.32 -4.85 0.53
CA THR A 171 3.07 -5.32 1.11
C THR A 171 3.05 -6.83 1.31
N GLN A 172 3.64 -7.60 0.39
CA GLN A 172 3.75 -9.05 0.54
C GLN A 172 4.70 -9.37 1.70
N PHE A 173 5.81 -8.63 1.81
CA PHE A 173 6.71 -8.75 2.95
C PHE A 173 6.01 -8.43 4.28
N LEU A 174 5.23 -7.34 4.35
CA LEU A 174 4.44 -6.98 5.52
C LEU A 174 3.44 -8.09 5.88
N PHE A 175 2.77 -8.66 4.88
CA PHE A 175 1.80 -9.73 5.10
C PHE A 175 2.48 -10.96 5.71
N ASP A 176 3.65 -11.35 5.19
CA ASP A 176 4.45 -12.46 5.71
C ASP A 176 4.79 -12.24 7.20
N ARG A 177 5.27 -11.05 7.56
CA ARG A 177 5.58 -10.69 8.96
C ARG A 177 4.36 -10.75 9.89
N PHE A 178 3.20 -10.29 9.42
CA PHE A 178 1.97 -10.37 10.21
C PHE A 178 1.57 -11.82 10.45
N LEU A 179 1.64 -12.67 9.43
CA LEU A 179 1.30 -14.10 9.56
C LEU A 179 2.29 -14.83 10.46
N GLU A 180 3.59 -14.57 10.35
CA GLU A 180 4.62 -15.12 11.25
C GLU A 180 4.32 -14.76 12.71
N SER A 181 3.96 -13.51 12.99
CA SER A 181 3.67 -13.06 14.35
C SER A 181 2.33 -13.58 14.89
N LEU A 182 1.33 -13.72 14.02
CA LEU A 182 0.04 -14.30 14.40
C LEU A 182 0.18 -15.80 14.67
N GLY A 183 1.07 -16.49 13.94
CA GLY A 183 1.13 -17.94 13.91
C GLY A 183 -0.17 -18.53 13.39
N THR A 184 -0.40 -19.81 13.69
CA THR A 184 -1.53 -20.55 13.12
C THR A 184 -2.69 -20.80 14.09
N ALA A 185 -2.44 -20.64 15.39
CA ALA A 185 -3.45 -20.83 16.42
C ALA A 185 -4.60 -19.79 16.31
N VAL A 186 -5.83 -20.21 16.63
CA VAL A 186 -6.90 -19.23 16.92
C VAL A 186 -6.48 -18.47 18.16
N ARG A 187 -6.56 -17.14 18.10
CA ARG A 187 -6.31 -16.29 19.27
C ARG A 187 -7.58 -15.58 19.67
N PRO A 188 -7.87 -15.44 20.97
CA PRO A 188 -8.82 -14.45 21.46
C PRO A 188 -8.48 -13.06 20.92
N LEU A 189 -9.50 -12.21 20.74
CA LEU A 189 -9.32 -10.87 20.15
C LEU A 189 -8.22 -10.03 20.83
N PRO A 190 -8.05 -10.02 22.18
CA PRO A 190 -6.97 -9.28 22.82
C PRO A 190 -5.57 -9.77 22.41
N GLU A 191 -5.36 -11.08 22.38
CA GLU A 191 -4.10 -11.69 21.96
C GLU A 191 -3.82 -11.49 20.48
N PHE A 192 -4.86 -11.55 19.64
CA PHE A 192 -4.76 -11.20 18.23
C PHE A 192 -4.30 -9.75 18.06
N LYS A 193 -4.96 -8.80 18.73
CA LYS A 193 -4.57 -7.37 18.71
C LYS A 193 -3.13 -7.18 19.19
N GLN A 194 -2.72 -7.88 20.25
CA GLN A 194 -1.36 -7.82 20.79
C GLN A 194 -0.32 -8.36 19.79
N ALA A 195 -0.60 -9.49 19.13
CA ALA A 195 0.27 -10.07 18.12
C ALA A 195 0.42 -9.14 16.91
N VAL A 196 -0.67 -8.55 16.41
CA VAL A 196 -0.63 -7.54 15.34
C VAL A 196 0.18 -6.31 15.77
N ALA A 197 -0.03 -5.81 16.98
CA ALA A 197 0.71 -4.66 17.51
C ALA A 197 2.22 -4.96 17.64
N LYS A 198 2.59 -6.16 18.10
CA LYS A 198 3.98 -6.62 18.18
C LYS A 198 4.63 -6.70 16.80
N ALA A 199 3.94 -7.30 15.82
CA ALA A 199 4.41 -7.38 14.45
C ALA A 199 4.67 -5.98 13.87
N LYS A 200 3.70 -5.09 14.05
CA LYS A 200 3.80 -3.69 13.62
C LYS A 200 4.99 -2.97 14.28
N ALA A 201 5.19 -3.14 15.58
CA ALA A 201 6.31 -2.52 16.29
C ALA A 201 7.67 -3.05 15.77
N GLY A 202 7.77 -4.34 15.46
CA GLY A 202 8.97 -4.91 14.83
C GLY A 202 9.25 -4.32 13.45
N ILE A 203 8.22 -4.18 12.62
CA ILE A 203 8.30 -3.53 11.31
C ILE A 203 8.73 -2.06 11.45
N GLU A 204 8.16 -1.32 12.38
CA GLU A 204 8.50 0.10 12.61
C GLU A 204 9.92 0.28 13.14
N ALA A 205 10.45 -0.68 13.89
CA ALA A 205 11.84 -0.69 14.33
C ALA A 205 12.82 -0.98 13.17
N GLU A 206 12.46 -1.90 12.26
CA GLU A 206 13.26 -2.24 11.08
C GLU A 206 13.19 -1.14 10.00
N PHE A 207 12.01 -0.54 9.82
CA PHE A 207 11.73 0.50 8.83
C PHE A 207 11.16 1.76 9.51
N PRO A 208 12.01 2.52 10.22
CA PRO A 208 11.57 3.71 10.93
C PRO A 208 11.04 4.75 9.95
N ARG A 209 9.86 5.29 10.25
CA ARG A 209 9.31 6.40 9.47
C ARG A 209 10.25 7.60 9.59
N LYS A 210 10.64 8.21 8.47
CA LYS A 210 11.38 9.47 8.52
C LYS A 210 10.53 10.54 9.21
N ALA A 211 11.00 11.05 10.34
CA ALA A 211 10.42 12.25 10.94
C ALA A 211 10.60 13.40 9.95
N ARG A 212 9.48 13.96 9.47
CA ARG A 212 9.52 15.14 8.61
C ARG A 212 9.93 16.33 9.48
N LYS A 213 11.13 16.88 9.28
CA LYS A 213 11.43 18.23 9.74
C LYS A 213 10.48 19.17 9.00
N SER A 214 9.51 19.76 9.70
CA SER A 214 8.67 20.82 9.16
C SER A 214 9.47 22.13 9.07
N SER A 215 10.50 22.18 8.22
CA SER A 215 11.17 23.44 7.92
C SER A 215 10.36 24.18 6.86
N ARG A 216 9.25 24.79 7.27
CA ARG A 216 8.78 26.03 6.65
C ARG A 216 8.93 27.11 7.72
N PRO A 217 9.76 28.15 7.54
CA PRO A 217 9.65 29.32 8.38
C PRO A 217 8.25 29.90 8.18
N CYS A 218 7.50 30.06 9.27
CA CYS A 218 6.27 30.84 9.23
C CYS A 218 6.62 32.26 8.79
N PRO A 219 5.89 32.88 7.84
CA PRO A 219 5.97 34.32 7.67
C PRO A 219 5.50 34.97 8.98
N ALA A 220 6.30 35.90 9.51
CA ALA A 220 6.05 36.57 10.76
C ALA A 220 4.68 37.25 10.75
N GLY A 221 3.84 36.97 11.75
CA GLY A 221 2.59 37.67 11.98
C GLY A 221 1.33 36.81 11.78
N GLY A 222 1.10 35.85 12.68
CA GLY A 222 -0.17 35.15 12.78
C GLY A 222 -0.11 34.14 13.91
N ALA A 223 -0.97 34.28 14.91
CA ALA A 223 -1.02 33.41 16.08
C ALA A 223 -1.12 31.93 15.68
N CYS A 224 -0.07 31.15 15.98
CA CYS A 224 -0.12 29.69 15.88
C CYS A 224 -0.83 29.14 17.11
N SER A 225 -2.09 28.73 16.97
CA SER A 225 -2.67 27.75 17.87
C SER A 225 -2.10 26.37 17.52
N GLU A 226 -1.26 25.85 18.41
CA GLU A 226 -0.81 24.46 18.36
C GLU A 226 -2.01 23.53 18.55
N THR A 227 -2.59 23.05 17.45
CA THR A 227 -3.44 21.85 17.49
C THR A 227 -2.57 20.67 17.08
N GLY A 228 -1.92 20.07 18.07
CA GLY A 228 -1.30 18.76 17.93
C GLY A 228 -2.36 17.73 17.59
N SER A 229 -2.56 17.45 16.31
CA SER A 229 -3.37 16.31 15.87
C SER A 229 -2.53 15.04 16.03
N SER A 230 -2.56 14.46 17.23
CA SER A 230 -2.27 13.04 17.40
C SER A 230 -3.47 12.27 16.88
N SER A 231 -3.38 11.71 15.67
CA SER A 231 -4.37 10.74 15.21
C SER A 231 -4.17 9.44 15.99
N SER A 232 -4.69 9.42 17.22
CA SER A 232 -4.87 8.19 17.99
C SER A 232 -5.80 7.27 17.22
N PHE A 233 -5.33 6.05 16.95
CA PHE A 233 -6.19 4.99 16.46
C PHE A 233 -7.09 4.56 17.63
N ARG A 234 -8.29 5.15 17.73
CA ARG A 234 -9.35 4.65 18.63
C ARG A 234 -9.98 3.43 17.97
N LEU A 235 -9.67 2.26 18.49
CA LEU A 235 -10.56 1.10 18.39
C LEU A 235 -11.75 1.39 19.31
N GLU A 236 -12.87 1.81 18.74
CA GLU A 236 -14.13 1.87 19.48
C GLU A 236 -14.59 0.44 19.80
N ASP A 237 -14.72 0.16 21.10
CA ASP A 237 -15.34 -1.06 21.62
C ASP A 237 -16.81 -1.11 21.20
N SER A 238 -17.09 -1.83 20.13
CA SER A 238 -18.45 -2.30 19.84
C SER A 238 -18.64 -3.61 20.59
N ARG A 239 -19.52 -3.56 21.61
CA ARG A 239 -19.97 -4.70 22.41
C ARG A 239 -20.50 -5.79 21.49
N TRP A 240 -19.95 -6.98 21.64
CA TRP A 240 -20.47 -8.20 21.02
C TRP A 240 -21.49 -8.80 21.97
N SER A 241 -22.73 -8.91 21.49
CA SER A 241 -23.79 -9.74 22.04
C SER A 241 -24.15 -10.80 21.02
#